data_AF-A0A7Y5N3B8-F1
#
_entry.id   AF-A0A7Y5N3B8-F1
#
_cell.length_a   1.000
_cell.length_b   1.000
_cell.length_c   1.000
_cell.angle_alpha   90.00
_cell.angle_beta   90.00
_cell.angle_gamma   90.00
#
_symmetry.space_group_name_H-M   'P 1'
#
loop_
_entity.id
_entity.type
_entity.pdbx_description
1 polymer ?
#
loop_
_entity_poly.entity_id
_entity_poly.type
_entity_poly.pdbx_seq_one_letter_code
_entity_poly.pdbx_strand_id
1 'polypeptide(L)'
;MMPAATRAGGVSMAFPDTCLVPAPPAPPVPTPFPNIAQMSAANPGTCTLKVKIMNQPAVVQNSQVMNSQGDEAGTNGGVVSGMNMGPASVKKGSAKVSLEGKPAATLLSLVAQNGASANAPAGNIIAPSQPKVLVMP
;
A
#
# COMPACT_ATOMS: atom_id res chain seq x y z
N MET A 1 4.01 -20.55 0.53
CA MET A 1 2.83 -19.90 1.13
C MET A 1 3.34 -18.68 1.90
N MET A 2 2.54 -17.62 2.01
CA MET A 2 2.91 -16.36 2.69
C MET A 2 1.84 -15.97 3.72
N PRO A 3 2.19 -15.27 4.81
CA PRO A 3 1.20 -14.79 5.76
C PRO A 3 0.12 -13.93 5.10
N ALA A 4 -1.16 -14.22 5.38
CA ALA A 4 -2.27 -13.40 4.91
C ALA A 4 -2.19 -11.99 5.49
N ALA A 5 -2.39 -10.98 4.65
CA ALA A 5 -2.46 -9.59 5.07
C ALA A 5 -3.87 -9.29 5.64
N THR A 6 -3.91 -8.53 6.72
CA THR A 6 -5.13 -8.15 7.42
C THR A 6 -4.98 -6.73 7.97
N ARG A 7 -6.06 -6.18 8.54
CA ARG A 7 -6.00 -4.90 9.27
C ARG A 7 -5.40 -5.01 10.68
N ALA A 8 -4.87 -6.17 11.08
CA ALA A 8 -4.26 -6.36 12.41
C ALA A 8 -2.91 -5.64 12.59
N GLY A 9 -2.31 -5.21 11.48
CA GLY A 9 -0.96 -4.66 11.41
C GLY A 9 -0.44 -4.79 9.99
N GLY A 10 0.87 -4.84 9.82
CA GLY A 10 1.51 -4.99 8.52
C GLY A 10 1.80 -3.65 7.86
N VAL A 11 2.89 -3.62 7.11
CA VAL A 11 3.45 -2.41 6.52
C VAL A 11 3.77 -2.70 5.06
N SER A 12 3.36 -1.82 4.17
CA SER A 12 3.87 -1.81 2.81
C SER A 12 4.83 -0.66 2.60
N MET A 13 5.83 -0.90 1.77
CA MET A 13 6.83 0.08 1.39
C MET A 13 6.99 0.09 -0.13
N ALA A 14 7.18 1.27 -0.70
CA ALA A 14 7.52 1.49 -2.10
C ALA A 14 8.65 2.53 -2.19
N PHE A 15 9.56 2.32 -3.12
CA PHE A 15 10.63 3.25 -3.43
C PHE A 15 11.07 3.06 -4.89
N PRO A 16 11.45 4.12 -5.62
CA PRO A 16 11.36 5.52 -5.23
C PRO A 16 9.94 6.09 -5.40
N ASP A 17 9.51 6.92 -4.46
CA ASP A 17 8.39 7.85 -4.60
C ASP A 17 8.96 9.24 -4.92
N THR A 18 9.07 9.57 -6.22
CA THR A 18 9.77 10.79 -6.63
C THR A 18 8.83 11.99 -6.56
N CYS A 19 9.00 12.84 -5.56
CA CYS A 19 8.16 14.02 -5.35
C CYS A 19 8.93 15.32 -5.59
N LEU A 20 8.21 16.38 -5.91
CA LEU A 20 8.77 17.70 -6.15
C LEU A 20 8.94 18.45 -4.82
N VAL A 21 10.18 18.75 -4.46
CA VAL A 21 10.52 19.55 -3.26
C VAL A 21 10.68 21.01 -3.66
N PRO A 22 10.02 21.97 -2.99
CA PRO A 22 10.24 23.39 -3.23
C PRO A 22 11.69 23.81 -2.97
N ALA A 23 12.29 24.55 -3.90
CA ALA A 23 13.67 25.01 -3.79
C ALA A 23 13.87 26.47 -4.22
N PRO A 24 13.08 27.44 -3.70
CA PRO A 24 13.20 28.84 -4.14
C PRO A 24 14.61 29.42 -3.88
N PRO A 25 15.16 30.24 -4.81
CA PRO A 25 14.53 30.76 -6.03
C PRO A 25 14.58 29.80 -7.24
N ALA A 26 15.15 28.60 -7.09
CA ALA A 26 15.22 27.60 -8.16
C ALA A 26 13.87 26.87 -8.36
N PRO A 27 13.67 26.22 -9.52
CA PRO A 27 12.54 25.33 -9.74
C PRO A 27 12.49 24.17 -8.73
N PRO A 28 11.30 23.57 -8.47
CA PRO A 28 11.19 22.40 -7.62
C PRO A 28 12.10 21.25 -8.07
N VAL A 29 12.70 20.57 -7.11
CA VAL A 29 13.68 19.50 -7.35
C VAL A 29 13.00 18.14 -7.20
N PRO A 30 12.98 17.27 -8.25
CA PRO A 30 12.55 15.89 -8.12
C PRO A 30 13.45 15.13 -7.13
N THR A 31 12.87 14.64 -6.05
CA THR A 31 13.59 13.99 -4.96
C THR A 31 12.95 12.62 -4.67
N PRO A 32 13.74 11.53 -4.63
CA PRO A 32 13.21 10.20 -4.33
C PRO A 32 12.98 10.05 -2.82
N PHE A 33 11.76 9.65 -2.44
CA PHE A 33 11.38 9.36 -1.06
C PHE A 33 11.02 7.88 -0.88
N PRO A 34 11.20 7.33 0.33
CA PRO A 34 10.46 6.14 0.72
C PRO A 34 8.98 6.48 0.85
N ASN A 35 8.09 5.54 0.50
CA ASN A 35 6.69 5.68 0.82
C ASN A 35 6.14 4.43 1.51
N ILE A 36 5.45 4.65 2.62
CA ILE A 36 5.05 3.67 3.62
C ILE A 36 3.54 3.78 3.85
N ALA A 37 2.85 2.66 3.75
CA ALA A 37 1.44 2.58 4.12
C ALA A 37 1.20 1.47 5.15
N GLN A 38 0.42 1.77 6.19
CA GLN A 38 0.08 0.81 7.22
C GLN A 38 -1.21 0.08 6.85
N MET A 39 -1.16 -1.25 6.79
CA MET A 39 -2.34 -2.05 6.43
C MET A 39 -3.42 -2.02 7.52
N SER A 40 -3.06 -1.70 8.77
CA SER A 40 -4.01 -1.40 9.85
C SER A 40 -4.92 -0.20 9.53
N ALA A 41 -4.39 0.78 8.82
CA ALA A 41 -5.11 1.97 8.34
C ALA A 41 -5.84 1.73 7.00
N ALA A 42 -5.84 0.51 6.46
CA ALA A 42 -6.61 0.21 5.27
C ALA A 42 -8.10 0.51 5.49
N ASN A 43 -8.73 1.14 4.51
CA ASN A 43 -10.15 1.49 4.52
C ASN A 43 -10.98 0.20 4.66
N PRO A 44 -11.76 0.03 5.75
CA PRO A 44 -12.57 -1.16 5.97
C PRO A 44 -13.48 -1.50 4.79
N GLY A 45 -14.04 -0.50 4.11
CA GLY A 45 -14.95 -0.70 2.97
C GLY A 45 -14.27 -1.26 1.72
N THR A 46 -12.94 -1.29 1.69
CA THR A 46 -12.15 -1.87 0.58
C THR A 46 -11.53 -3.22 0.93
N CYS A 47 -11.64 -3.65 2.18
CA CYS A 47 -11.24 -4.98 2.68
C CYS A 47 -12.43 -5.95 2.59
N THR A 48 -12.25 -7.18 3.10
CA THR A 48 -13.38 -8.12 3.25
C THR A 48 -14.35 -7.66 4.33
N LEU A 49 -15.65 -7.87 4.11
CA LEU A 49 -16.69 -7.47 5.07
C LEU A 49 -17.14 -8.61 6.00
N LYS A 50 -17.08 -9.84 5.51
CA LYS A 50 -17.54 -11.07 6.16
C LYS A 50 -16.38 -11.96 6.58
N VAL A 51 -15.36 -12.07 5.74
CA VAL A 51 -14.17 -12.89 6.04
C VAL A 51 -13.28 -12.15 7.04
N LYS A 52 -13.00 -12.78 8.17
CA LYS A 52 -12.04 -12.29 9.16
C LYS A 52 -10.91 -13.29 9.36
N ILE A 53 -9.69 -12.78 9.45
CA ILE A 53 -8.50 -13.54 9.83
C ILE A 53 -7.95 -12.89 11.09
N MET A 54 -7.76 -13.68 12.15
CA MET A 54 -7.36 -13.16 13.47
C MET A 54 -8.31 -12.05 13.98
N ASN A 55 -9.62 -12.24 13.77
CA ASN A 55 -10.69 -11.27 14.10
C ASN A 55 -10.55 -9.90 13.40
N GLN A 56 -9.75 -9.80 12.34
CA GLN A 56 -9.57 -8.59 11.55
C GLN A 56 -10.02 -8.80 10.11
N PRO A 57 -10.58 -7.77 9.44
CA PRO A 57 -10.83 -7.82 8.01
C PRO A 57 -9.56 -8.22 7.25
N ALA A 58 -9.70 -9.16 6.33
CA ALA A 58 -8.62 -9.58 5.45
C ALA A 58 -8.41 -8.51 4.37
N VAL A 59 -7.14 -8.24 4.05
CA VAL A 59 -6.76 -7.37 2.95
C VAL A 59 -6.79 -8.20 1.67
N VAL A 60 -7.36 -7.64 0.62
CA VAL A 60 -7.51 -8.29 -0.69
C VAL A 60 -7.01 -7.35 -1.78
N GLN A 61 -6.94 -7.84 -3.01
CA GLN A 61 -6.69 -6.97 -4.16
C GLN A 61 -7.70 -5.81 -4.20
N ASN A 62 -7.20 -4.61 -4.52
CA ASN A 62 -7.91 -3.34 -4.50
C ASN A 62 -8.27 -2.79 -3.11
N SER A 63 -7.87 -3.44 -2.01
CA SER A 63 -7.88 -2.78 -0.70
C SER A 63 -6.95 -1.56 -0.71
N GLN A 64 -7.36 -0.49 -0.03
CA GLN A 64 -6.68 0.80 -0.06
C GLN A 64 -6.39 1.32 1.34
N VAL A 65 -5.19 1.87 1.53
CA VAL A 65 -4.87 2.79 2.63
C VAL A 65 -4.99 4.20 2.06
N MET A 66 -5.79 5.07 2.69
CA MET A 66 -6.12 6.38 2.09
C MET A 66 -4.95 7.36 2.09
N ASN A 67 -4.03 7.21 3.03
CA ASN A 67 -2.86 8.06 3.18
C ASN A 67 -1.61 7.22 3.41
N SER A 68 -0.54 7.61 2.74
CA SER A 68 0.80 7.02 2.87
C SER A 68 1.76 8.07 3.47
N GLN A 69 2.97 7.65 3.85
CA GLN A 69 3.91 8.45 4.66
C GLN A 69 5.35 8.25 4.19
N GLY A 70 6.21 9.24 4.42
CA GLY A 70 7.64 9.23 4.07
C GLY A 70 8.00 10.18 2.91
N ASP A 71 7.00 10.73 2.22
CA ASP A 71 7.14 11.70 1.11
C ASP A 71 6.74 13.13 1.50
N GLU A 72 6.55 13.44 2.79
CA GLU A 72 5.94 14.68 3.28
C GLU A 72 6.69 15.95 2.82
N ALA A 73 8.01 15.86 2.65
CA ALA A 73 8.85 16.96 2.17
C ALA A 73 8.61 17.31 0.69
N GLY A 74 8.03 16.38 -0.09
CA GLY A 74 7.64 16.57 -1.49
C GLY A 74 6.33 17.35 -1.63
N THR A 75 6.25 18.56 -1.06
CA THR A 75 4.99 19.31 -0.95
C THR A 75 4.35 19.71 -2.27
N ASN A 76 5.10 19.72 -3.38
CA ASN A 76 4.55 19.95 -4.71
C ASN A 76 4.05 18.67 -5.40
N GLY A 77 4.00 17.54 -4.66
CA GLY A 77 3.44 16.28 -5.09
C GLY A 77 4.38 15.41 -5.93
N GLY A 78 3.93 14.18 -6.17
CA GLY A 78 4.60 13.19 -7.00
C GLY A 78 4.68 13.62 -8.46
N VAL A 79 5.81 13.35 -9.12
CA VAL A 79 6.03 13.71 -10.54
C VAL A 79 5.04 13.05 -11.50
N VAL A 80 4.46 11.91 -11.11
CA VAL A 80 3.41 11.21 -11.86
C VAL A 80 2.01 11.50 -11.31
N SER A 81 1.84 11.41 -9.98
CA SER A 81 0.51 11.44 -9.37
C SER A 81 -0.02 12.84 -9.08
N GLY A 82 0.85 13.84 -8.95
CA GLY A 82 0.51 15.17 -8.43
C GLY A 82 0.03 15.15 -6.96
N MET A 83 0.14 14.03 -6.26
CA MET A 83 -0.29 13.86 -4.87
C MET A 83 0.92 13.79 -3.93
N ASN A 84 0.72 14.17 -2.68
CA ASN A 84 1.65 13.97 -1.58
C ASN A 84 0.88 13.20 -0.49
N MET A 85 1.51 12.23 0.17
CA MET A 85 0.85 11.37 1.17
C MET A 85 -0.40 10.66 0.62
N GLY A 86 -0.44 10.38 -0.69
CA GLY A 86 -1.60 9.85 -1.38
C GLY A 86 -1.95 8.40 -1.02
N PRO A 87 -3.01 7.83 -1.61
CA PRO A 87 -3.45 6.48 -1.28
C PRO A 87 -2.47 5.41 -1.75
N ALA A 88 -2.41 4.31 -0.99
CA ALA A 88 -1.74 3.08 -1.36
C ALA A 88 -2.77 1.98 -1.64
N SER A 89 -2.58 1.22 -2.72
CA SER A 89 -3.54 0.22 -3.20
C SER A 89 -2.85 -1.11 -3.48
N VAL A 90 -3.42 -2.20 -2.96
CA VAL A 90 -2.94 -3.56 -3.26
C VAL A 90 -3.30 -3.90 -4.70
N LYS A 91 -2.28 -4.17 -5.52
CA LYS A 91 -2.46 -4.47 -6.94
C LYS A 91 -2.43 -5.95 -7.26
N LYS A 92 -1.74 -6.77 -6.45
CA LYS A 92 -1.65 -8.22 -6.67
C LYS A 92 -1.83 -9.01 -5.38
N GLY A 93 -2.75 -9.97 -5.42
CA GLY A 93 -2.94 -11.00 -4.38
C GLY A 93 -2.59 -12.39 -4.90
N SER A 94 -3.04 -13.41 -4.18
CA SER A 94 -2.93 -14.82 -4.52
C SER A 94 -3.65 -15.15 -5.83
N ALA A 95 -3.02 -15.98 -6.67
CA ALA A 95 -3.62 -16.53 -7.88
C ALA A 95 -4.56 -17.72 -7.59
N LYS A 96 -4.49 -18.32 -6.40
CA LYS A 96 -5.24 -19.53 -6.05
C LYS A 96 -6.30 -19.33 -4.98
N VAL A 97 -6.15 -18.31 -4.13
CA VAL A 97 -7.03 -18.07 -2.99
C VAL A 97 -7.71 -16.73 -3.14
N SER A 98 -9.04 -16.74 -3.21
CA SER A 98 -9.87 -15.55 -3.17
C SER A 98 -10.67 -15.48 -1.87
N LEU A 99 -10.83 -14.27 -1.35
CA LEU A 99 -11.70 -13.96 -0.22
C LEU A 99 -12.75 -12.98 -0.74
N GLU A 100 -14.03 -13.35 -0.66
CA GLU A 100 -15.14 -12.55 -1.21
C GLU A 100 -14.97 -12.25 -2.72
N GLY A 101 -14.48 -13.24 -3.47
CA GLY A 101 -14.28 -13.12 -4.92
C GLY A 101 -13.06 -12.27 -5.32
N LYS A 102 -12.28 -11.75 -4.37
CA LYS A 102 -11.07 -10.97 -4.63
C LYS A 102 -9.81 -11.75 -4.20
N PRO A 103 -8.71 -11.71 -4.97
CA PRO A 103 -7.44 -12.32 -4.58
C PRO A 103 -6.99 -11.91 -3.18
N ALA A 104 -6.66 -12.88 -2.33
CA ALA A 104 -6.17 -12.65 -0.98
C ALA A 104 -4.80 -11.96 -1.02
N ALA A 105 -4.64 -10.84 -0.30
CA ALA A 105 -3.33 -10.22 -0.18
C ALA A 105 -2.48 -10.96 0.87
N THR A 106 -1.18 -11.00 0.66
CA THR A 106 -0.22 -11.64 1.56
C THR A 106 0.98 -10.75 1.82
N LEU A 107 1.86 -11.15 2.73
CA LEU A 107 3.25 -10.68 2.71
C LEU A 107 3.80 -10.81 1.28
N LEU A 108 4.52 -9.79 0.83
CA LEU A 108 5.07 -9.58 -0.51
C LEU A 108 4.04 -9.28 -1.61
N SER A 109 2.75 -9.15 -1.31
CA SER A 109 1.76 -8.64 -2.28
C SER A 109 2.19 -7.29 -2.83
N LEU A 110 2.05 -7.11 -4.15
CA LEU A 110 2.41 -5.87 -4.83
C LEU A 110 1.43 -4.76 -4.45
N VAL A 111 1.98 -3.60 -4.09
CA VAL A 111 1.23 -2.37 -3.82
C VAL A 111 1.73 -1.26 -4.73
N ALA A 112 0.83 -0.35 -5.08
CA ALA A 112 1.19 0.91 -5.71
C ALA A 112 0.80 2.05 -4.78
N GLN A 113 1.68 3.03 -4.59
CA GLN A 113 1.52 4.08 -3.58
C GLN A 113 1.50 5.48 -4.20
N ASN A 114 1.03 6.43 -3.38
CA ASN A 114 0.90 7.84 -3.69
C ASN A 114 0.02 8.16 -4.90
N GLY A 115 -1.19 7.61 -4.94
CA GLY A 115 -2.20 7.99 -5.94
C GLY A 115 -2.69 6.86 -6.85
N ALA A 116 -3.75 7.15 -7.60
CA ALA A 116 -4.34 6.21 -8.56
C ALA A 116 -3.41 5.96 -9.76
N SER A 117 -2.86 7.06 -10.31
CA SER A 117 -1.66 7.05 -11.16
C SER A 117 -0.45 7.01 -10.23
N ALA A 118 -0.11 5.82 -9.76
CA ALA A 118 0.83 5.64 -8.67
C ALA A 118 2.20 6.25 -8.97
N ASN A 119 2.66 7.13 -8.08
CA ASN A 119 3.99 7.72 -8.18
C ASN A 119 5.10 6.73 -7.76
N ALA A 120 4.75 5.82 -6.85
CA ALA A 120 5.59 4.68 -6.48
C ALA A 120 4.86 3.37 -6.84
N PRO A 121 4.94 2.90 -8.10
CA PRO A 121 4.14 1.78 -8.59
C PRO A 121 4.62 0.39 -8.13
N ALA A 122 5.87 0.28 -7.71
CA ALA A 122 6.54 -0.99 -7.42
C ALA A 122 6.85 -1.12 -5.91
N GLY A 123 5.81 -1.24 -5.09
CA GLY A 123 5.95 -1.55 -3.66
C GLY A 123 5.49 -2.95 -3.31
N ASN A 124 5.77 -3.35 -2.07
CA ASN A 124 5.30 -4.61 -1.51
C ASN A 124 4.82 -4.44 -0.07
N ILE A 125 3.95 -5.33 0.40
CA ILE A 125 3.74 -5.56 1.84
C ILE A 125 5.00 -6.24 2.38
N ILE A 126 5.78 -5.54 3.19
CA ILE A 126 7.10 -6.00 3.67
C ILE A 126 7.10 -6.50 5.11
N ALA A 127 6.10 -6.12 5.92
CA ALA A 127 5.92 -6.63 7.26
C ALA A 127 4.57 -7.36 7.37
N PRO A 128 4.53 -8.56 7.99
CA PRO A 128 3.30 -9.34 8.09
C PRO A 128 2.31 -8.69 9.05
N SER A 129 1.01 -8.77 8.74
CA SER A 129 -0.06 -8.36 9.65
C SER A 129 -0.29 -9.36 10.79
N GLN A 130 0.01 -10.63 10.54
CA GLN A 130 -0.14 -11.73 11.49
C GLN A 130 0.71 -12.93 11.03
N PRO A 131 1.19 -13.82 11.93
CA PRO A 131 2.09 -14.92 11.55
C PRO A 131 1.42 -16.30 11.39
N LYS A 132 0.12 -16.46 11.69
CA LYS A 132 -0.53 -17.77 11.87
C LYS A 132 -1.20 -18.33 10.61
N VAL A 133 -1.93 -17.49 9.88
CA VAL A 133 -2.69 -17.92 8.70
C VAL A 133 -1.86 -17.66 7.45
N LEU A 134 -1.50 -18.73 6.76
CA LEU A 134 -0.74 -18.68 5.51
C LEU A 134 -1.66 -18.91 4.32
N VAL A 135 -1.39 -18.21 3.23
CA VAL A 135 -2.15 -18.29 1.98
C VAL A 135 -1.22 -18.84 0.89
N MET A 136 -1.76 -19.73 0.06
CA MET A 136 -1.07 -20.19 -1.13
C MET A 136 -0.94 -19.04 -2.13
N PRO A 137 0.22 -18.86 -2.77
CA PRO A 137 0.40 -17.84 -3.79
C PRO A 137 -0.48 -18.08 -5.01
#